data_AF-A0A4R3ABG8-F1
#
_entry.id   AF-A0A4R3ABG8-F1
#
_cell.length_a   1.000
_cell.length_b   1.000
_cell.length_c   1.000
_cell.angle_alpha   90.00
_cell.angle_beta   90.00
_cell.angle_gamma   90.00
#
_symmetry.space_group_name_H-M   'P 1'
#
loop_
_entity.id
_entity.type
_entity.pdbx_description
1 polymer ?
#
loop_
_entity_poly.entity_id
_entity_poly.type
_entity_poly.pdbx_seq_one_letter_code
_entity_poly.pdbx_strand_id
1 'polypeptide(L)' 'MADNSAQIAALREAISQGARRVVFRDGGTHREVEYPSMKELRDTLEWLEAQQSRKSRITLAAF' A
#
# COMPACT_ATOMS: atom_id res chain seq x y z
N MET A 1 2.87 -9.36 11.95
CA MET A 1 3.56 -8.18 11.39
C MET A 1 2.85 -7.84 10.10
N ALA A 2 2.05 -6.77 10.06
CA ALA A 2 1.37 -6.37 8.82
C ALA A 2 2.44 -5.95 7.80
N ASP A 3 2.53 -6.72 6.73
CA ASP A 3 3.46 -6.51 5.63
C ASP A 3 2.74 -5.66 4.58
N ASN A 4 3.09 -4.37 4.50
CA ASN A 4 2.44 -3.43 3.59
C ASN A 4 2.73 -3.76 2.12
N SER A 5 3.61 -4.73 1.81
CA SER A 5 3.95 -5.13 0.43
C SER A 5 2.73 -5.59 -0.35
N ALA A 6 1.81 -6.32 0.30
CA ALA A 6 0.57 -6.76 -0.34
C ALA A 6 -0.33 -5.57 -0.70
N GLN A 7 -0.38 -4.53 0.15
CA GLN A 7 -1.13 -3.30 -0.15
C GLN A 7 -0.47 -2.49 -1.27
N ILE A 8 0.86 -2.34 -1.23
CA ILE A 8 1.64 -1.62 -2.25
C ILE A 8 1.44 -2.29 -3.62
N ALA A 9 1.49 -3.62 -3.68
CA ALA A 9 1.23 -4.38 -4.91
C ALA A 9 -0.19 -4.14 -5.45
N ALA A 10 -1.22 -4.21 -4.59
CA ALA A 10 -2.61 -3.97 -4.97
C ALA A 10 -2.83 -2.53 -5.49
N LEU A 11 -2.24 -1.53 -4.83
CA LEU A 11 -2.27 -0.14 -5.28
C LEU A 11 -1.58 0.03 -6.64
N ARG A 12 -0.41 -0.59 -6.84
CA ARG A 12 0.35 -0.51 -8.09
C ARG A 12 -0.37 -1.17 -9.26
N GLU A 13 -1.04 -2.30 -9.02
CA GLU A 13 -1.89 -2.94 -10.03
C GLU A 13 -3.09 -2.07 -10.39
N ALA A 14 -3.79 -1.49 -9.40
CA ALA A 14 -4.91 -0.59 -9.67
C ALA A 14 -4.48 0.64 -10.49
N ILE A 15 -3.32 1.24 -10.20
CA ILE A 15 -2.73 2.31 -11.03
C ILE A 15 -2.49 1.85 -12.45
N SER A 16 -1.91 0.64 -12.62
CA SER A 16 -1.59 0.09 -13.94
C SER A 16 -2.84 -0.20 -14.76
N GLN A 17 -3.94 -0.58 -14.10
CA GLN A 17 -5.24 -0.77 -14.72
C GLN A 17 -6.02 0.54 -14.95
N GLY A 18 -5.50 1.68 -14.47
CA GLY A 18 -6.25 2.95 -14.45
C GLY A 18 -7.48 2.92 -13.54
N ALA A 19 -7.57 1.92 -12.66
CA ALA A 19 -8.64 1.75 -11.72
C ALA A 19 -8.40 2.61 -10.47
N ARG A 20 -9.42 3.36 -10.07
CA ARG A 20 -9.41 4.15 -8.82
C ARG A 20 -9.81 3.34 -7.59
N ARG A 21 -10.26 2.11 -7.80
CA ARG A 21 -10.71 1.20 -6.75
C ARG A 21 -9.61 0.18 -6.48
N VAL A 22 -9.20 0.08 -5.22
CA VAL A 22 -8.20 -0.87 -4.75
C VAL A 22 -8.88 -1.84 -3.81
N VAL A 23 -8.70 -3.13 -4.05
CA VAL A 23 -9.19 -4.18 -3.18
C VAL A 23 -8.03 -4.67 -2.33
N PHE A 24 -8.04 -4.32 -1.05
CA PHE A 24 -7.08 -4.83 -0.09
C PHE A 24 -7.59 -6.14 0.49
N ARG A 25 -6.73 -7.16 0.49
CA ARG A 25 -7.03 -8.46 1.08
C ARG A 25 -5.97 -8.71 2.16
N ASP A 26 -6.33 -8.44 3.41
CA ASP A 26 -5.45 -8.68 4.57
C ASP A 26 -6.12 -9.71 5.50
N GLY A 27 -5.46 -10.84 5.71
CA GLY A 27 -5.79 -11.79 6.79
C GLY A 27 -7.24 -12.31 6.87
N GLY A 28 -8.00 -12.29 5.76
CA GLY A 28 -9.42 -12.72 5.73
C GLY A 28 -10.44 -11.59 5.68
N THR A 29 -10.01 -10.33 5.80
CA THR A 29 -10.87 -9.15 5.62
C THR A 29 -10.62 -8.54 4.24
N HIS A 30 -11.67 -8.43 3.44
CA HIS A 30 -11.66 -7.64 2.22
C HIS A 30 -11.99 -6.19 2.57
N ARG A 31 -11.11 -5.27 2.16
CA ARG A 31 -11.35 -3.84 2.29
C ARG A 31 -11.23 -3.22 0.92
N GLU A 32 -12.37 -2.82 0.37
CA GLU A 32 -12.43 -2.05 -0.85
C GLU A 32 -12.28 -0.57 -0.50
N VAL A 33 -11.30 0.07 -1.11
CA VAL A 33 -11.09 1.51 -0.99
C VAL A 33 -11.18 2.10 -2.38
N GLU A 34 -12.16 2.97 -2.58
CA GLU A 34 -12.25 3.79 -3.77
C GLU A 34 -11.58 5.13 -3.50
N TYR A 35 -10.54 5.42 -4.25
CA TYR A 35 -9.85 6.70 -4.16
C TYR A 35 -10.57 7.74 -5.02
N PRO A 36 -10.78 8.96 -4.50
CA PRO A 36 -11.52 10.00 -5.21
C PRO A 36 -10.76 10.51 -6.45
N SER A 37 -9.44 10.29 -6.52
CA SER A 37 -8.58 10.73 -7.62
C SER A 37 -7.34 9.85 -7.75
N MET A 38 -6.79 9.77 -8.97
CA MET A 38 -5.50 9.07 -9.19
C MET A 38 -4.34 9.72 -8.42
N LYS A 39 -4.41 11.03 -8.18
CA LYS A 39 -3.41 11.75 -7.38
C LYS A 39 -3.35 11.21 -5.95
N GLU A 40 -4.49 11.10 -5.29
CA GLU A 40 -4.62 10.53 -3.93
C GLU A 40 -4.14 9.08 -3.85
N LEU A 41 -4.45 8.29 -4.87
CA LEU A 41 -4.03 6.89 -4.93
C LEU A 41 -2.50 6.78 -5.04
N ARG A 42 -1.87 7.64 -5.83
CA ARG A 42 -0.41 7.68 -6.00
C ARG A 42 0.30 8.26 -4.76
N ASP A 43 -0.28 9.28 -4.13
CA ASP A 43 0.20 9.83 -2.85
C ASP A 43 0.18 8.76 -1.74
N THR A 44 -0.91 7.98 -1.68
CA THR A 44 -1.05 6.86 -0.74
C THR A 44 0.00 5.77 -0.98
N LEU A 45 0.30 5.46 -2.25
CA LEU A 45 1.36 4.51 -2.60
C LEU A 45 2.72 4.99 -2.10
N GLU A 46 3.09 6.24 -2.39
CA GLU A 46 4.36 6.82 -1.99
C GLU A 46 4.51 6.87 -0.46
N TRP A 47 3.44 7.23 0.24
CA TRP A 47 3.40 7.21 1.70
C TRP A 47 3.59 5.78 2.26
N LEU A 48 2.93 4.77 1.68
CA LEU A 48 3.08 3.37 2.10
C LEU A 48 4.49 2.83 1.84
N GLU A 49 5.09 3.13 0.69
CA GLU A 49 6.48 2.77 0.37
C GLU A 49 7.47 3.45 1.35
N ALA A 50 7.26 4.72 1.66
CA ALA A 50 8.06 5.45 2.65
C ALA A 50 7.93 4.83 4.06
N GLN A 51 6.71 4.44 4.45
CA GLN A 51 6.45 3.79 5.74
C GLN A 51 7.13 2.41 5.83
N GLN A 52 7.05 1.61 4.76
CA GLN A 52 7.71 0.31 4.69
C GLN A 52 9.24 0.46 4.81
N SER A 53 9.84 1.39 4.05
CA SER A 53 11.28 1.65 4.09
C SER A 53 11.77 2.14 5.46
N ARG A 54 10.94 2.90 6.19
CA ARG A 54 11.26 3.37 7.54
C ARG A 54 11.19 2.25 8.58
N LYS A 55 10.19 1.37 8.46
CA LYS A 55 10.00 0.22 9.35
C LYS A 55 11.13 -0.80 9.21
N SER A 56 11.57 -1.09 7.98
CA SER A 56 12.70 -2.00 7.73
C SER A 56 14.04 -1.47 8.26
N ARG A 57 14.24 -0.14 8.27
CA ARG A 57 15.45 0.48 8.83
C ARG A 57 15.53 0.42 10.35
N ILE A 58 14.40 0.51 11.05
CA ILE A 58 14.36 0.45 12.52
C ILE A 58 14.71 -0.95 13.02
N THR A 59 14.34 -2.00 12.27
CA THR A 59 14.69 -3.39 12.63
C THR A 59 16.18 -3.70 12.42
N LEU A 60 16.90 -2.97 11.56
CA LEU A 60 18.32 -3.22 11.31
C LEU A 60 19.26 -2.58 12.36
N ALA A 61 18.75 -1.70 13.23
CA ALA A 61 19.56 -1.04 14.28
C ALA A 61 19.48 -1.72 15.66
N ALA A 62 18.92 -2.94 15.72
CA ALA A 62 18.87 -3.77 16.92
C ALA A 62 19.69 -5.05 16.71
N PHE A 63 21.00 -4.91 16.58
CA PHE A 63 21.99 -5.97 16.76
C PHE A 63 23.24 -5.40 17.43
#